data_AF-A0A959S9I9-F1
#
_entry.id   AF-A0A959S9I9-F1
#
_cell.length_a   1.000
_cell.length_b   1.000
_cell.length_c   1.000
_cell.angle_alpha   90.00
_cell.angle_beta   90.00
_cell.angle_gamma   90.00
#
_symmetry.space_group_name_H-M   'P 1'
#
loop_
_entity.id
_entity.type
_entity.pdbx_description
1 polymer ?
#
loop_
_entity_poly.entity_id
_entity_poly.type
_entity_poly.pdbx_seq_one_letter_code
_entity_poly.pdbx_strand_id
1 'polypeptide(L)'
;MASFDRLRFRLDRVLRITIIWLIVGSIAALFEHNTLRAHGQESMLWERLDARLLNSLVAGLFGGGIYIFLVRDKLRRLPFLQAFGVVAASLFVLMALFHLFAPWNATSAGRTLDLGFLGHYLYWTLLMGASIFMVRLNDQYGSGGIGYLTGRYHKPRQEMRVFMFLDMRSST
;
A
#
# COMPACT_ATOMS: atom_id res chain seq x y z
N MET A 1 -25.38 -11.19 9.99
CA MET A 1 -24.61 -11.80 8.87
C MET A 1 -23.81 -10.79 8.07
N ALA A 2 -24.33 -9.61 7.70
CA ALA A 2 -23.62 -8.62 6.86
C ALA A 2 -22.33 -7.97 7.45
N SER A 3 -22.01 -8.12 8.73
CA SER A 3 -20.77 -7.59 9.33
C SER A 3 -19.57 -8.50 9.10
N PHE A 4 -19.75 -9.82 9.21
CA PHE A 4 -18.70 -10.82 9.06
C PHE A 4 -18.15 -10.87 7.64
N ASP A 5 -19.02 -10.79 6.63
CA ASP A 5 -18.59 -10.79 5.23
C ASP A 5 -17.73 -9.55 4.92
N ARG A 6 -18.15 -8.37 5.41
CA ARG A 6 -17.38 -7.13 5.25
C ARG A 6 -16.00 -7.21 5.92
N LEU A 7 -15.93 -7.81 7.10
CA LEU A 7 -14.66 -8.03 7.79
C LEU A 7 -13.75 -8.97 7.00
N ARG A 8 -14.29 -10.09 6.51
CA ARG A 8 -13.55 -11.06 5.68
C ARG A 8 -12.98 -10.42 4.42
N PHE A 9 -13.76 -9.60 3.71
CA PHE A 9 -13.27 -8.89 2.53
C PHE A 9 -12.16 -7.88 2.84
N ARG A 10 -12.24 -7.18 3.98
CA ARG A 10 -11.19 -6.25 4.41
C ARG A 10 -9.90 -7.00 4.79
N LEU A 11 -10.02 -8.11 5.51
CA LEU A 11 -8.89 -8.97 5.88
C LEU A 11 -8.21 -9.57 4.65
N ASP A 12 -8.97 -10.10 3.69
CA ASP A 12 -8.40 -10.64 2.45
C ASP A 12 -7.60 -9.58 1.68
N ARG A 13 -8.06 -8.33 1.66
CA ARG A 13 -7.31 -7.22 1.06
C ARG A 13 -6.00 -6.94 1.80
N VAL A 14 -6.02 -6.91 3.14
CA VAL A 14 -4.82 -6.70 3.95
C VAL A 14 -3.81 -7.83 3.74
N LEU A 15 -4.27 -9.08 3.69
CA LEU A 15 -3.42 -10.23 3.42
C LEU A 15 -2.77 -10.15 2.03
N ARG A 16 -3.54 -9.81 0.99
CA ARG A 16 -2.98 -9.61 -0.37
C ARG A 16 -1.93 -8.51 -0.41
N ILE A 17 -2.18 -7.37 0.25
CA ILE A 17 -1.19 -6.28 0.35
C ILE A 17 0.07 -6.78 1.06
N THR A 18 -0.10 -7.48 2.18
CA THR A 18 1.03 -8.03 2.96
C THR A 18 1.86 -9.01 2.13
N ILE A 19 1.23 -9.93 1.39
CA ILE A 19 1.94 -10.87 0.50
C ILE A 19 2.75 -10.11 -0.56
N ILE A 20 2.16 -9.09 -1.18
CA ILE A 20 2.88 -8.26 -2.16
C ILE A 20 4.08 -7.56 -1.50
N TRP A 21 3.92 -7.03 -0.29
CA TRP A 21 4.99 -6.36 0.45
C TRP A 21 6.11 -7.31 0.86
N LEU A 22 5.78 -8.56 1.19
CA LEU A 22 6.77 -9.62 1.43
C LEU A 22 7.59 -9.88 0.17
N ILE A 23 6.94 -10.01 -0.99
CA ILE A 23 7.63 -10.22 -2.28
C ILE A 23 8.54 -9.03 -2.59
N VAL A 24 8.04 -7.80 -2.48
CA VAL A 24 8.84 -6.59 -2.71
C VAL A 24 9.98 -6.48 -1.71
N GLY A 25 9.76 -6.86 -0.44
CA GLY A 25 10.79 -6.90 0.60
C GLY A 25 11.92 -7.89 0.27
N SER A 26 11.57 -9.08 -0.21
CA SER A 26 12.55 -10.08 -0.66
C SER A 26 13.38 -9.59 -1.85
N ILE A 27 12.74 -8.95 -2.83
CA ILE A 27 13.42 -8.36 -3.99
C ILE A 27 14.38 -7.25 -3.52
N ALA A 28 13.93 -6.39 -2.60
CA ALA A 28 14.77 -5.34 -2.02
C ALA A 28 15.96 -5.91 -1.25
N ALA A 29 15.78 -7.00 -0.50
CA ALA A 29 16.87 -7.69 0.21
C ALA A 29 17.94 -8.23 -0.74
N LEU A 30 17.51 -8.85 -1.85
CA LEU A 30 18.41 -9.35 -2.90
C LEU A 30 19.18 -8.21 -3.56
N PHE A 31 18.49 -7.11 -3.89
CA PHE A 31 19.12 -5.93 -4.45
C PHE A 31 20.19 -5.36 -3.50
N GLU A 32 19.84 -5.16 -2.22
CA GLU A 32 20.74 -4.65 -1.20
C GLU A 32 21.97 -5.55 -1.01
N HIS A 33 21.77 -6.87 -0.94
CA HIS A 33 22.86 -7.84 -0.85
C HIS A 33 23.82 -7.75 -2.05
N ASN A 34 23.28 -7.70 -3.26
CA ASN A 34 24.06 -7.60 -4.49
C ASN A 34 24.82 -6.27 -4.57
N THR A 35 24.19 -5.15 -4.20
CA THR A 35 24.83 -3.84 -4.18
C THR A 35 25.97 -3.80 -3.16
N LEU A 36 25.79 -4.34 -1.96
CA LEU A 36 26.85 -4.38 -0.95
C LEU A 36 28.04 -5.21 -1.40
N ARG A 37 27.80 -6.41 -1.95
CA ARG A 37 28.88 -7.26 -2.50
C ARG A 37 29.61 -6.59 -3.66
N ALA A 38 28.91 -5.88 -4.53
CA ALA A 38 29.53 -5.15 -5.63
C ALA A 38 30.46 -4.03 -5.17
N HIS A 39 30.23 -3.46 -3.97
CA HIS A 39 31.09 -2.44 -3.37
C HIS A 39 32.11 -3.02 -2.36
N GLY A 40 32.35 -4.34 -2.41
CA GLY A 40 33.35 -5.01 -1.56
C GLY A 40 32.96 -5.16 -0.10
N GLN A 41 31.69 -4.92 0.26
CA GLN A 41 31.19 -5.10 1.62
C GLN A 41 30.72 -6.54 1.83
N GLU A 42 31.12 -7.13 2.95
CA GLU A 42 30.58 -8.43 3.36
C GLU A 42 29.10 -8.29 3.67
N SER A 43 28.30 -9.20 3.12
CA SER A 43 26.88 -9.28 3.44
C SER A 43 26.40 -10.72 3.40
N MET A 44 25.62 -11.08 4.42
CA MET A 44 24.93 -12.35 4.52
C MET A 44 23.50 -12.20 3.99
N LEU A 45 23.18 -12.96 2.94
CA LEU A 45 21.86 -12.88 2.31
C LEU A 45 20.73 -13.23 3.29
N TRP A 46 20.94 -14.25 4.14
CA TRP A 46 19.93 -14.73 5.08
C TRP A 46 19.55 -13.69 6.12
N GLU A 47 20.52 -12.97 6.68
CA GLU A 47 20.26 -11.88 7.63
C GLU A 47 19.48 -10.73 6.99
N ARG A 48 19.83 -10.38 5.74
CA ARG A 48 19.13 -9.31 4.99
C ARG A 48 17.70 -9.72 4.65
N LEU A 49 17.49 -10.97 4.25
CA LEU A 49 16.17 -11.51 3.97
C LEU A 49 15.32 -11.53 5.23
N ASP A 50 15.82 -12.03 6.35
CA ASP A 50 15.07 -12.12 7.61
C ASP A 50 14.63 -10.73 8.10
N ALA A 51 15.58 -9.78 8.13
CA ALA A 51 15.29 -8.40 8.51
C ALA A 51 14.26 -7.73 7.58
N ARG A 52 14.36 -7.95 6.26
CA ARG A 52 13.42 -7.36 5.29
C ARG A 52 12.05 -8.03 5.32
N LEU A 53 11.99 -9.35 5.49
CA LEU A 53 10.74 -10.09 5.57
C LEU A 53 9.97 -9.73 6.83
N LEU A 54 10.62 -9.65 7.99
CA LEU A 54 9.99 -9.22 9.23
C LEU A 54 9.44 -7.80 9.11
N ASN A 55 10.24 -6.87 8.59
CA ASN A 55 9.82 -5.49 8.37
C ASN A 55 8.63 -5.40 7.39
N SER A 56 8.68 -6.12 6.27
CA SER A 56 7.58 -6.17 5.30
C SER A 56 6.31 -6.82 5.87
N LEU A 57 6.45 -7.84 6.71
CA LEU A 57 5.31 -8.49 7.37
C LEU A 57 4.61 -7.53 8.32
N VAL A 58 5.36 -6.92 9.23
CA VAL A 58 4.84 -5.96 10.22
C VAL A 58 4.25 -4.76 9.50
N ALA A 59 4.99 -4.16 8.57
CA ALA A 59 4.53 -2.98 7.85
C ALA A 59 3.32 -3.29 6.94
N GLY A 60 3.25 -4.48 6.33
CA GLY A 60 2.11 -4.91 5.52
C GLY A 60 0.84 -5.11 6.34
N LEU A 61 0.95 -5.78 7.50
CA LEU A 61 -0.17 -6.01 8.40
C LEU A 61 -0.66 -4.70 9.04
N PHE A 62 0.23 -3.91 9.61
CA PHE A 62 -0.14 -2.67 10.29
C PHE A 62 -0.41 -1.54 9.31
N GLY A 63 0.48 -1.27 8.36
CA GLY A 63 0.31 -0.21 7.37
C GLY A 63 -0.86 -0.49 6.42
N GLY A 64 -0.91 -1.70 5.86
CA GLY A 64 -2.05 -2.15 5.03
C GLY A 64 -3.35 -2.22 5.83
N GLY A 65 -3.30 -2.69 7.07
CA GLY A 65 -4.44 -2.74 7.99
C GLY A 65 -5.00 -1.35 8.31
N ILE A 66 -4.17 -0.44 8.82
CA ILE A 66 -4.54 0.94 9.12
C ILE A 66 -5.13 1.60 7.87
N TYR A 67 -4.51 1.40 6.71
CA TYR A 67 -5.03 1.92 5.46
C TYR A 67 -6.44 1.40 5.15
N ILE A 68 -6.64 0.07 5.11
CA ILE A 68 -7.91 -0.53 4.70
C ILE A 68 -9.04 -0.27 5.71
N PHE A 69 -8.74 -0.28 7.01
CA PHE A 69 -9.76 -0.18 8.06
C PHE A 69 -10.10 1.25 8.47
N LEU A 70 -9.13 2.15 8.54
CA LEU A 70 -9.31 3.50 9.11
C LEU A 70 -9.27 4.61 8.05
N VAL A 71 -8.36 4.49 7.09
CA VAL A 71 -7.96 5.62 6.23
C VAL A 71 -8.69 5.57 4.88
N ARG A 72 -8.91 4.38 4.32
CA ARG A 72 -9.50 4.15 2.99
C ARG A 72 -10.82 4.89 2.77
N ASP A 73 -11.75 4.78 3.70
CA ASP A 73 -13.10 5.33 3.54
C ASP A 73 -13.09 6.88 3.48
N LYS A 74 -12.12 7.52 4.16
CA LYS A 74 -11.88 8.97 4.09
C LYS A 74 -11.19 9.35 2.78
N LEU A 75 -10.13 8.63 2.40
CA LEU A 75 -9.35 8.96 1.21
C LEU A 75 -10.14 8.77 -0.09
N ARG A 76 -11.09 7.83 -0.14
CA ARG A 76 -11.89 7.58 -1.35
C ARG A 76 -12.67 8.80 -1.84
N ARG A 77 -12.96 9.75 -0.96
CA ARG A 77 -13.66 11.01 -1.31
C ARG A 77 -12.75 12.01 -2.05
N LEU A 78 -11.43 11.82 -1.98
CA LEU A 78 -10.45 12.71 -2.58
C LEU A 78 -9.95 12.18 -3.93
N PRO A 79 -9.63 13.07 -4.89
CA PRO A 79 -8.85 12.75 -6.08
C PRO A 79 -7.58 11.98 -5.73
N PHE A 80 -7.12 11.12 -6.64
CA PHE A 80 -5.99 10.21 -6.37
C PHE A 80 -4.73 10.96 -5.91
N LEU A 81 -4.33 12.03 -6.59
CA LEU A 81 -3.13 12.79 -6.24
C LEU A 81 -3.23 13.43 -4.85
N GLN A 82 -4.40 13.95 -4.48
CA GLN A 82 -4.62 14.52 -3.14
C GLN A 82 -4.57 13.43 -2.07
N ALA A 83 -5.22 12.30 -2.30
CA ALA A 83 -5.19 11.17 -1.39
C ALA A 83 -3.77 10.61 -1.21
N PHE A 84 -3.02 10.48 -2.31
CA PHE A 84 -1.61 10.10 -2.28
C PHE A 84 -0.77 11.12 -1.51
N GLY A 85 -0.98 12.41 -1.75
CA GLY A 85 -0.30 13.49 -1.01
C GLY A 85 -0.58 13.46 0.49
N VAL A 86 -1.82 13.19 0.91
CA VAL A 86 -2.17 13.02 2.33
C VAL A 86 -1.43 11.83 2.94
N VAL A 87 -1.38 10.68 2.26
CA VAL A 87 -0.61 9.54 2.78
C VAL A 87 0.88 9.83 2.83
N ALA A 88 1.45 10.40 1.76
CA ALA A 88 2.85 10.77 1.69
C ALA A 88 3.24 11.73 2.83
N ALA A 89 2.46 12.80 3.04
CA ALA A 89 2.66 13.72 4.16
C ALA A 89 2.53 13.02 5.52
N SER A 90 1.55 12.14 5.70
CA SER A 90 1.38 11.40 6.96
C SER A 90 2.56 10.46 7.24
N LEU A 91 3.10 9.79 6.22
CA LEU A 91 4.27 8.94 6.34
C LEU A 91 5.52 9.77 6.62
N PHE A 92 5.68 10.92 5.97
CA PHE A 92 6.79 11.83 6.21
C PHE A 92 6.80 12.28 7.68
N VAL A 93 5.66 12.73 8.19
CA VAL A 93 5.53 13.15 9.60
C VAL A 93 5.81 11.98 10.54
N LEU A 94 5.23 10.80 10.30
CA LEU A 94 5.46 9.62 11.13
C LEU A 94 6.95 9.23 11.16
N MET A 95 7.62 9.22 10.01
CA MET A 95 9.02 8.86 9.90
C MET A 95 9.93 9.93 10.51
N ALA A 96 9.64 11.21 10.31
CA ALA A 96 10.38 12.31 10.92
C ALA A 96 10.27 12.28 12.45
N LEU A 97 9.06 12.05 12.99
CA LEU A 97 8.86 11.88 14.43
C LEU A 97 9.60 10.66 14.95
N PHE A 98 9.48 9.51 14.28
CA PHE A 98 10.21 8.31 14.68
C PHE A 98 11.73 8.56 14.72
N HIS A 99 12.27 9.30 13.74
CA HIS A 99 13.68 9.63 13.71
C HIS A 99 14.09 10.64 14.79
N LEU A 100 13.23 11.61 15.12
CA LEU A 100 13.48 12.60 16.18
C LEU A 100 13.47 12.00 17.58
N PHE A 101 12.56 11.04 17.84
CA PHE A 101 12.36 10.46 19.18
C PHE A 101 13.04 9.11 19.39
N ALA A 102 13.69 8.58 18.36
CA ALA A 102 14.42 7.33 18.42
C ALA A 102 15.62 7.45 19.39
N PRO A 103 15.69 6.65 20.48
CA PRO A 103 16.71 6.81 21.53
C PRO A 103 18.15 6.57 21.02
N TRP A 104 18.31 5.80 19.95
CA TRP A 104 19.57 5.55 19.25
C TRP A 104 20.06 6.73 18.38
N ASN A 105 19.26 7.79 18.24
CA ASN A 105 19.64 9.01 17.50
C ASN A 105 20.12 10.16 18.41
N ALA A 106 20.19 9.94 19.73
CA ALA A 106 20.58 10.97 20.71
C ALA A 106 22.02 11.49 20.53
N THR A 107 22.88 10.75 19.82
CA THR A 107 24.29 11.08 19.57
C THR A 107 24.59 11.55 18.15
N SER A 108 23.65 11.41 17.21
CA SER A 108 23.81 11.87 15.83
C SER A 108 23.34 13.32 15.70
N ALA A 109 24.21 14.27 16.08
CA ALA A 109 24.02 15.71 15.84
C ALA A 109 23.95 16.11 14.34
N GLY A 110 23.83 15.15 13.42
CA GLY A 110 23.83 15.33 11.97
C GLY A 110 22.44 15.17 11.37
N ARG A 111 21.91 16.26 10.83
CA ARG A 111 20.79 16.39 9.86
C ARG A 111 19.77 15.24 9.87
N THR A 112 18.59 15.52 10.42
CA THR A 112 17.39 14.68 10.36
C THR A 112 16.91 14.35 8.94
N LEU A 113 17.43 15.03 7.91
CA LEU A 113 17.13 14.85 6.50
C LEU A 113 18.40 14.44 5.73
N ASP A 114 18.89 13.24 6.00
CA ASP A 114 19.96 12.63 5.20
C ASP A 114 19.41 11.92 3.94
N LEU A 115 20.29 11.63 2.97
CA LEU A 115 19.96 10.87 1.76
C LEU A 115 19.40 9.48 2.09
N GLY A 116 19.88 8.85 3.17
CA GLY A 116 19.34 7.58 3.65
C GLY A 116 17.87 7.70 4.10
N PHE A 117 17.54 8.78 4.82
CA PHE A 117 16.16 9.08 5.21
C PHE A 117 15.28 9.28 3.97
N LEU A 118 15.75 10.09 3.01
CA LEU A 118 15.00 10.38 1.79
C LEU A 118 14.76 9.09 0.97
N GLY A 119 15.76 8.23 0.82
CA GLY A 119 15.63 6.95 0.14
C GLY A 119 14.60 6.03 0.82
N HIS A 120 14.64 5.95 2.15
CA HIS A 120 13.68 5.14 2.92
C HIS A 120 12.25 5.70 2.81
N TYR A 121 12.10 7.03 2.91
CA TYR A 121 10.82 7.71 2.77
C TYR A 121 10.22 7.50 1.37
N LEU A 122 11.01 7.67 0.31
CA LEU A 122 10.56 7.47 -1.06
C LEU A 122 10.16 6.02 -1.31
N TYR A 123 10.93 5.05 -0.82
CA TYR A 123 10.60 3.63 -0.91
C TYR A 123 9.21 3.33 -0.32
N TRP A 124 8.96 3.72 0.93
CA TRP A 124 7.67 3.47 1.58
C TRP A 124 6.52 4.23 0.95
N THR A 125 6.77 5.49 0.56
CA THR A 125 5.75 6.32 -0.09
C THR A 125 5.33 5.74 -1.43
N LEU A 126 6.27 5.29 -2.27
CA LEU A 126 5.97 4.66 -3.54
C LEU A 126 5.27 3.31 -3.35
N LEU A 127 5.72 2.49 -2.39
CA LEU A 127 5.09 1.20 -2.09
C LEU A 127 3.64 1.37 -1.60
N MET A 128 3.40 2.34 -0.72
CA MET A 128 2.05 2.70 -0.28
C MET A 128 1.22 3.32 -1.41
N GLY A 129 1.81 4.20 -2.21
CA GLY A 129 1.15 4.80 -3.37
C GLY A 129 0.67 3.76 -4.38
N ALA A 130 1.53 2.79 -4.71
CA ALA A 130 1.19 1.65 -5.57
C ALA A 130 0.06 0.81 -4.96
N SER A 131 0.09 0.59 -3.64
CA SER A 131 -0.94 -0.15 -2.92
C SER A 131 -2.30 0.57 -2.97
N ILE A 132 -2.32 1.88 -2.72
CA ILE A 132 -3.52 2.73 -2.81
C ILE A 132 -4.08 2.70 -4.24
N PHE A 133 -3.20 2.87 -5.22
CA PHE A 133 -3.56 2.85 -6.64
C PHE A 133 -4.23 1.53 -7.01
N MET A 134 -3.62 0.40 -6.66
CA MET A 134 -4.18 -0.93 -6.93
C MET A 134 -5.51 -1.16 -6.22
N VAL A 135 -5.64 -0.73 -4.95
CA VAL A 135 -6.92 -0.84 -4.23
C VAL A 135 -8.02 -0.01 -4.89
N ARG A 136 -7.69 1.21 -5.36
CA ARG A 136 -8.66 2.06 -6.07
C ARG A 136 -9.07 1.50 -7.43
N LEU A 137 -8.11 0.97 -8.19
CA LEU A 137 -8.41 0.31 -9.46
C LEU A 137 -9.37 -0.86 -9.26
N ASN A 138 -9.10 -1.70 -8.25
CA ASN A 138 -9.98 -2.82 -7.91
C ASN A 138 -11.37 -2.35 -7.43
N ASP A 139 -11.44 -1.24 -6.70
CA ASP A 139 -12.71 -0.65 -6.25
C ASP A 139 -13.53 -0.02 -7.38
N GLN A 140 -12.87 0.55 -8.40
CA GLN A 140 -13.52 1.26 -9.51
C GLN A 140 -13.96 0.30 -10.64
N TYR A 141 -13.13 -0.68 -10.96
CA TYR A 141 -13.32 -1.58 -12.12
C TYR A 141 -13.70 -3.01 -11.72
N GLY A 142 -13.83 -3.30 -10.42
CA GLY A 142 -14.05 -4.64 -9.89
C GLY A 142 -12.88 -5.59 -10.14
N SER A 143 -13.11 -6.88 -9.92
CA SER A 143 -12.09 -7.93 -10.10
C SER A 143 -11.58 -8.08 -11.55
N GLY A 144 -12.18 -7.37 -12.51
CA GLY A 144 -11.78 -7.30 -13.92
C GLY A 144 -10.89 -6.10 -14.29
N GLY A 145 -10.49 -5.26 -13.33
CA GLY A 145 -9.74 -4.01 -13.57
C GLY A 145 -8.47 -4.15 -14.41
N ILE A 146 -7.72 -5.26 -14.25
CA ILE A 146 -6.50 -5.54 -15.03
C ILE A 146 -6.82 -5.72 -16.52
N GLY A 147 -8.03 -6.19 -16.86
CA GLY A 147 -8.50 -6.30 -18.25
C GLY A 147 -8.62 -4.95 -18.96
N TYR A 148 -8.89 -3.87 -18.21
CA TYR A 148 -8.91 -2.52 -18.76
C TYR A 148 -7.51 -1.96 -19.01
N LEU A 149 -6.56 -2.20 -18.09
CA LEU A 149 -5.16 -1.77 -18.26
C LEU A 149 -4.42 -2.54 -19.36
N THR A 150 -4.76 -3.82 -19.53
CA THR A 150 -4.16 -4.69 -20.55
C THR A 150 -4.84 -4.57 -21.92
N GLY A 151 -5.81 -3.66 -22.06
CA GLY A 151 -6.59 -3.48 -23.29
C GLY A 151 -7.53 -4.64 -23.61
N ARG A 152 -7.57 -5.72 -22.83
CA ARG A 152 -8.38 -6.93 -23.08
C ARG A 152 -9.89 -6.75 -22.87
N TYR A 153 -10.35 -5.54 -22.54
CA TYR A 153 -11.77 -5.22 -22.47
C TYR A 153 -12.38 -5.00 -23.86
N HIS A 154 -12.38 -6.05 -24.70
CA HIS A 154 -12.79 -5.97 -26.10
C HIS A 154 -14.28 -6.26 -26.35
N LYS A 155 -15.04 -6.71 -25.34
CA LYS A 155 -16.47 -6.95 -25.50
C LYS A 155 -17.25 -6.45 -24.29
N PRO A 156 -18.12 -5.43 -24.43
CA PRO A 156 -19.10 -5.12 -23.41
C PRO A 156 -19.99 -6.36 -23.24
N ARG A 157 -19.97 -6.97 -22.06
CA ARG A 157 -21.01 -7.96 -21.71
C ARG A 157 -22.31 -7.19 -21.61
N GLN A 158 -23.27 -7.53 -22.48
CA GLN A 158 -24.64 -7.07 -22.32
C GLN A 158 -25.20 -7.71 -21.05
N GLU A 159 -25.13 -6.98 -19.95
CA GLU A 159 -25.89 -7.32 -18.76
C GLU A 159 -27.32 -6.85 -18.99
N MET A 160 -28.28 -7.79 -18.97
CA MET A 160 -29.70 -7.45 -18.90
C MET A 160 -29.99 -6.79 -17.54
N ARG A 161 -29.80 -5.48 -17.46
CA ARG A 161 -30.25 -4.67 -16.33
C ARG A 161 -31.69 -4.26 -16.62
N VAL A 162 -32.63 -4.99 -16.04
CA VAL A 162 -34.02 -4.54 -15.99
C VAL A 162 -34.05 -3.32 -15.08
N PHE A 163 -33.97 -2.14 -15.66
CA PHE A 163 -34.25 -0.89 -14.96
C PHE A 163 -35.75 -0.78 -14.80
N MET A 164 -36.26 -1.24 -13.66
CA MET A 164 -37.63 -0.98 -13.25
C MET A 164 -37.71 0.50 -12.88
N PHE A 165 -38.19 1.33 -13.80
CA PHE A 165 -38.69 2.64 -13.47
C PHE A 165 -40.04 2.44 -12.80
N LEU A 166 -40.01 2.28 -11.48
CA LEU A 166 -41.21 2.23 -10.66
C LEU A 166 -41.79 3.64 -10.66
N ASP A 167 -42.84 3.86 -11.46
CA ASP A 167 -43.59 5.11 -11.46
C ASP A 167 -44.31 5.22 -10.10
N MET A 168 -43.75 6.05 -9.21
CA MET A 168 -44.30 6.26 -7.87
C MET A 168 -45.48 7.24 -7.87
N ARG A 169 -45.96 7.70 -9.03
CA ARG A 169 -46.99 8.76 -9.10
C ARG A 169 -48.40 8.30 -8.72
N SER A 170 -48.61 7.02 -8.40
CA SER A 170 -49.94 6.50 -8.02
C SER A 170 -49.97 5.56 -6.81
N SER A 171 -48.93 5.57 -5.97
CA SER A 171 -49.05 4.94 -4.64
C SER A 171 -49.74 5.93 -3.70
N THR A 172 -51.07 5.82 -3.63
CA THR A 172 -52.02 6.57 -2.78
C THR A 172 -51.51 6.97 -1.41
#